data_AF-A0A7S1DY33-F1
#
_entry.id   AF-A0A7S1DY33-F1
#
_cell.length_a   1.000
_cell.length_b   1.000
_cell.length_c   1.000
_cell.angle_alpha   90.00
_cell.angle_beta   90.00
_cell.angle_gamma   90.00
#
_symmetry.space_group_name_H-M   'P 1'
#
loop_
_entity.id
_entity.type
_entity.pdbx_description
1 polymer ?
#
loop_
_entity_poly.entity_id
_entity_poly.type
_entity_poly.pdbx_seq_one_letter_code
_entity_poly.pdbx_strand_id
1 'polypeptide(L)'
;LCTALVAGLFVIAYTLLVYFRHRKKVNGVANASFGDSAAPADDRGAPGTGASDHEPSAPTPPVEELCVVCLHGKATWAAVPCGHKAMCKEHAELLKAQGQPCYVCRARVEG
;
A
#
# COMPACT_ATOMS: atom_id res chain seq x y z
N LEU A 1 -12.79 44.03 4.54
CA LEU A 1 -11.53 43.30 4.25
C LEU A 1 -11.12 42.32 5.37
N CYS A 2 -11.32 42.60 6.67
CA CYS A 2 -10.85 41.72 7.76
C CYS A 2 -11.46 40.31 7.81
N THR A 3 -12.74 40.13 7.49
CA THR A 3 -13.42 38.82 7.62
C THR A 3 -12.94 37.78 6.60
N ALA A 4 -12.62 38.22 5.37
CA ALA A 4 -12.13 37.35 4.31
C ALA A 4 -10.71 36.81 4.60
N LEU A 5 -9.86 37.63 5.23
CA LEU A 5 -8.51 37.21 5.64
C LEU A 5 -8.59 36.18 6.79
N VAL A 6 -9.46 36.40 7.77
CA VAL A 6 -9.67 35.46 8.88
C VAL A 6 -10.20 34.11 8.37
N ALA A 7 -11.18 34.14 7.46
CA ALA A 7 -11.70 32.92 6.85
C ALA A 7 -10.63 32.17 6.03
N GLY A 8 -9.83 32.89 5.24
CA GLY A 8 -8.75 32.30 4.44
C GLY A 8 -7.69 31.62 5.31
N LEU A 9 -7.26 32.26 6.40
CA LEU A 9 -6.32 31.66 7.36
C LEU A 9 -6.90 30.42 8.03
N PHE A 10 -8.21 30.38 8.30
CA PHE A 10 -8.87 29.22 8.91
C PHE A 10 -8.92 28.02 7.95
N VAL A 11 -9.20 28.24 6.66
CA VAL A 11 -9.19 27.16 5.65
C VAL A 11 -7.77 26.63 5.44
N ILE A 12 -6.77 27.52 5.37
CA ILE A 12 -5.36 27.12 5.24
C ILE A 12 -4.92 26.34 6.47
N ALA A 13 -5.20 26.83 7.68
CA ALA A 13 -4.88 26.15 8.92
C ALA A 13 -5.58 24.78 9.02
N TYR A 14 -6.86 24.68 8.66
CA TYR A 14 -7.59 23.41 8.67
C TYR A 14 -6.98 22.40 7.68
N THR A 15 -6.68 22.84 6.46
CA THR A 15 -6.06 21.99 5.43
C THR A 15 -4.67 21.52 5.87
N LEU A 16 -3.86 22.42 6.44
CA LEU A 16 -2.57 22.07 7.01
C LEU A 16 -2.71 21.11 8.19
N LEU A 17 -3.67 21.30 9.09
CA LEU A 17 -3.92 20.40 10.21
C LEU A 17 -4.32 19.00 9.76
N VAL A 18 -5.21 18.88 8.75
CA VAL A 18 -5.56 17.60 8.13
C VAL A 18 -4.32 16.95 7.51
N TYR A 19 -3.55 17.71 6.72
CA TYR A 19 -2.33 17.24 6.08
C TYR A 19 -1.25 16.79 7.10
N PHE A 20 -1.00 17.57 8.16
CA PHE A 20 0.00 17.26 9.18
C PHE A 20 -0.42 16.14 10.12
N ARG A 21 -1.72 15.99 10.43
CA ARG A 21 -2.23 14.81 11.15
C ARG A 21 -2.00 13.53 10.36
N HIS A 22 -2.08 13.59 9.04
CA HIS A 22 -1.68 12.48 8.17
C HIS A 22 -0.17 12.24 8.18
N ARG A 23 0.65 13.31 8.21
CA ARG A 23 2.11 13.19 8.12
C ARG A 23 2.79 12.66 9.40
N LYS A 24 2.24 12.89 10.60
CA LYS A 24 2.85 12.35 11.83
C LYS A 24 2.91 10.82 11.89
N LYS A 25 2.13 10.11 11.06
CA LYS A 25 2.15 8.65 11.01
C LYS A 25 3.23 8.08 10.08
N VAL A 26 3.84 8.89 9.20
CA VAL A 26 4.87 8.44 8.23
C VAL A 26 6.31 8.68 8.66
N ASN A 27 6.57 9.49 9.69
CA ASN A 27 7.95 9.69 10.20
C ASN A 27 8.46 8.52 11.08
N GLY A 28 7.67 7.48 11.32
CA GLY A 28 8.07 6.28 12.08
C GLY A 28 8.70 5.17 11.23
N VAL A 29 8.78 5.34 9.91
CA VAL A 29 9.35 4.37 8.95
C VAL A 29 10.36 5.08 8.05
N ALA A 30 11.32 5.75 8.66
CA ALA A 30 12.61 5.94 8.01
C ALA A 30 13.42 4.66 8.26
N ASN A 31 13.99 4.10 7.19
CA ASN A 31 15.05 3.07 7.16
C ASN A 31 14.58 1.64 6.89
N ALA A 32 14.34 1.32 5.61
CA ALA A 32 14.65 0.00 5.07
C ALA A 32 14.91 0.14 3.57
N SER A 33 16.15 0.50 3.22
CA SER A 33 16.69 0.31 1.87
C SER A 33 17.63 -0.88 1.91
N PHE A 34 17.19 -2.03 1.40
CA PHE A 34 17.43 -2.50 0.02
C PHE A 34 18.87 -3.03 -0.13
N GLY A 35 19.04 -4.32 0.22
CA GLY A 35 20.19 -5.10 -0.21
C GLY A 35 19.90 -5.69 -1.59
N ASP A 36 20.59 -5.19 -2.61
CA ASP A 36 20.56 -5.75 -3.96
C ASP A 36 21.34 -7.06 -3.99
N SER A 37 20.66 -8.19 -4.22
CA SER A 37 21.31 -9.44 -4.61
C SER A 37 21.15 -9.63 -6.12
N ALA A 38 22.28 -9.49 -6.80
CA ALA A 38 22.45 -9.80 -8.21
C ALA A 38 22.15 -11.29 -8.49
N ALA A 39 21.63 -11.54 -9.69
CA ALA A 39 21.18 -12.82 -10.21
C ALA A 39 22.25 -13.94 -10.19
N PRO A 40 21.84 -15.22 -10.14
CA PRO A 40 22.75 -16.35 -9.94
C PRO A 40 23.45 -16.80 -11.23
N ALA A 41 24.73 -17.13 -11.09
CA ALA A 41 25.46 -17.96 -12.04
C ALA A 41 25.15 -19.45 -11.77
N ASP A 42 24.96 -20.17 -12.86
CA ASP A 42 24.81 -21.60 -13.01
C ASP A 42 26.03 -22.39 -12.55
N ASP A 43 25.83 -23.40 -11.68
CA ASP A 43 26.79 -24.49 -11.49
C ASP A 43 26.10 -25.82 -11.17
N ARG A 44 26.59 -26.89 -11.80
CA ARG A 44 26.10 -28.26 -11.70
C ARG A 44 26.80 -28.96 -10.52
N GLY A 45 26.08 -29.46 -9.51
CA GLY A 45 26.71 -30.40 -8.55
C GLY A 45 25.90 -30.89 -7.36
N ALA A 46 25.59 -32.20 -7.37
CA ALA A 46 25.44 -33.16 -6.27
C ALA A 46 24.22 -33.11 -5.29
N PRO A 47 23.68 -34.28 -4.87
CA PRO A 47 22.61 -34.36 -3.88
C PRO A 47 23.18 -34.35 -2.46
N GLY A 48 23.07 -33.20 -1.79
CA GLY A 48 23.30 -33.07 -0.36
C GLY A 48 21.98 -33.23 0.40
N THR A 49 21.84 -34.31 1.16
CA THR A 49 20.82 -34.47 2.19
C THR A 49 21.11 -33.50 3.33
N GLY A 50 20.51 -32.31 3.28
CA GLY A 50 20.52 -31.34 4.36
C GLY A 50 19.09 -31.12 4.84
N ALA A 51 18.77 -31.68 6.01
CA ALA A 51 17.61 -31.27 6.76
C ALA A 51 17.78 -29.79 7.09
N SER A 52 17.03 -28.93 6.41
CA SER A 52 16.98 -27.50 6.73
C SER A 52 16.18 -27.36 8.01
N ASP A 53 16.91 -27.18 9.12
CA ASP A 53 16.38 -26.69 10.39
C ASP A 53 15.60 -25.40 10.13
N HIS A 54 14.27 -25.49 10.14
CA HIS A 54 13.40 -24.34 10.09
C HIS A 54 13.43 -23.68 11.47
N GLU A 55 14.42 -22.81 11.69
CA GLU A 55 14.45 -21.91 12.84
C GLU A 55 13.15 -21.09 12.83
N PRO A 56 12.30 -21.17 13.88
CA PRO A 56 11.05 -20.42 13.94
C PRO A 56 11.37 -18.92 14.04
N SER A 57 11.46 -18.28 12.88
CA SER A 57 11.58 -16.83 12.78
C SER A 57 10.40 -16.22 13.51
N ALA A 58 10.68 -15.35 14.48
CA ALA A 58 9.69 -14.65 15.27
C ALA A 58 8.57 -14.07 14.36
N PRO A 59 7.30 -14.05 14.81
CA PRO A 59 6.19 -13.60 13.99
C PRO A 59 6.43 -12.15 13.57
N THR A 60 6.81 -11.94 12.32
CA THR A 60 6.88 -10.62 11.71
C THR A 60 5.49 -10.02 11.75
N PRO A 61 5.32 -8.78 12.24
CA PRO A 61 4.00 -8.16 12.25
C PRO A 61 3.43 -8.15 10.83
N PRO A 62 2.13 -8.42 10.66
CA PRO A 62 1.53 -8.46 9.33
C PRO A 62 1.75 -7.11 8.65
N VAL A 63 2.43 -7.12 7.51
CA VAL A 63 2.56 -5.94 6.66
C VAL A 63 1.16 -5.56 6.21
N GLU A 64 0.65 -4.42 6.68
CA GLU A 64 -0.67 -3.96 6.29
C GLU A 64 -0.66 -3.65 4.78
N GLU A 65 -1.42 -4.40 3.99
CA GLU A 65 -1.56 -4.14 2.55
C GLU A 65 -2.23 -2.79 2.34
N LEU A 66 -1.52 -1.86 1.70
CA LEU A 66 -1.99 -0.52 1.40
C LEU A 66 -2.64 -0.44 0.02
N CYS A 67 -3.56 0.49 -0.15
CA CYS A 67 -4.18 0.81 -1.41
C CYS A 67 -3.14 1.27 -2.43
N VAL A 68 -3.03 0.58 -3.55
CA VAL A 68 -2.06 0.87 -4.61
C VAL A 68 -2.31 2.20 -5.31
N VAL A 69 -3.53 2.74 -5.20
CA VAL A 69 -3.93 4.00 -5.85
C VAL A 69 -3.52 5.21 -5.01
N CYS A 70 -3.80 5.18 -3.70
CA CYS A 70 -3.61 6.36 -2.84
C CYS A 70 -2.42 6.29 -1.88
N LEU A 71 -1.74 5.15 -1.77
CA LEU A 71 -0.52 5.09 -0.96
C LEU A 71 -0.80 5.03 0.55
N HIS A 72 -2.07 5.01 0.97
CA HIS A 72 -2.46 5.49 2.29
C HIS A 72 -3.59 4.68 2.93
N GLY A 73 -4.71 4.50 2.24
CA GLY A 73 -5.83 3.71 2.79
C GLY A 73 -5.47 2.22 2.87
N LYS A 74 -6.00 1.50 3.86
CA LYS A 74 -5.84 0.03 3.91
C LYS A 74 -6.53 -0.59 2.68
N ALA A 75 -5.86 -1.52 2.01
CA ALA A 75 -6.44 -2.31 0.95
C ALA A 75 -7.42 -3.30 1.57
N THR A 76 -8.67 -2.88 1.78
CA THR A 76 -9.71 -3.72 2.40
C THR A 76 -10.68 -4.30 1.38
N TRP A 77 -10.68 -3.79 0.16
CA TRP A 77 -11.67 -4.12 -0.86
C TRP A 77 -11.08 -5.02 -1.95
N ALA A 78 -11.81 -6.08 -2.30
CA ALA A 78 -11.43 -7.06 -3.32
C ALA A 78 -12.27 -6.90 -4.60
N ALA A 79 -11.59 -6.88 -5.74
CA ALA A 79 -12.24 -6.81 -7.05
C ALA A 79 -12.92 -8.13 -7.43
N VAL A 80 -14.18 -8.10 -7.85
CA VAL A 80 -14.93 -9.28 -8.32
C VAL A 80 -14.95 -9.24 -9.85
N PRO A 81 -14.67 -10.36 -10.56
CA PRO A 81 -14.50 -11.73 -10.06
C PRO A 81 -13.06 -12.13 -9.68
N CYS A 82 -12.06 -11.28 -9.95
CA CYS A 82 -10.66 -11.70 -9.88
C CYS A 82 -10.05 -11.84 -8.47
N GLY A 83 -10.73 -11.36 -7.42
CA GLY A 83 -10.34 -11.48 -6.02
C GLY A 83 -9.23 -10.54 -5.54
N HIS A 84 -8.61 -9.73 -6.41
CA HIS A 84 -7.46 -8.91 -6.01
C HIS A 84 -7.85 -7.81 -5.02
N LYS A 85 -7.23 -7.85 -3.84
CA LYS A 85 -7.44 -6.93 -2.73
C LYS A 85 -6.34 -5.89 -2.69
N ALA A 86 -6.43 -4.88 -3.56
CA ALA A 86 -5.38 -3.88 -3.74
C ALA A 86 -5.84 -2.45 -3.43
N MET A 87 -7.09 -2.25 -3.00
CA MET A 87 -7.68 -0.92 -2.90
C MET A 87 -8.42 -0.68 -1.60
N CYS A 88 -8.44 0.58 -1.17
CA CYS A 88 -9.36 1.03 -0.13
C CYS A 88 -10.77 1.22 -0.71
N LYS A 89 -11.76 1.33 0.19
CA LYS A 89 -13.18 1.47 -0.16
C LYS A 89 -13.46 2.64 -1.12
N GLU A 90 -12.86 3.80 -0.88
CA GLU A 90 -13.10 5.02 -1.68
C GLU A 90 -12.69 4.82 -3.14
N HIS A 91 -11.49 4.28 -3.38
CA HIS A 91 -11.00 4.03 -4.73
C HIS A 91 -11.70 2.83 -5.39
N ALA A 92 -12.19 1.88 -4.60
CA ALA A 92 -13.03 0.80 -5.11
C ALA A 92 -14.39 1.28 -5.63
N GLU A 93 -15.04 2.20 -4.92
CA GLU A 93 -16.31 2.78 -5.36
C GLU A 93 -16.14 3.60 -6.65
N LEU A 94 -15.04 4.37 -6.76
CA LEU A 94 -14.71 5.07 -8.00
C LEU A 94 -14.45 4.12 -9.16
N LEU A 95 -13.71 3.03 -8.91
CA LEU A 95 -13.44 2.01 -9.92
C LEU A 95 -14.74 1.37 -10.44
N LYS A 96 -15.69 1.06 -9.54
CA LYS A 96 -17.03 0.58 -9.93
C LYS A 96 -17.81 1.62 -10.72
N ALA A 97 -17.88 2.86 -10.22
CA ALA A 97 -18.65 3.93 -10.86
C ALA A 97 -18.13 4.27 -12.26
N GLN A 98 -16.83 4.18 -12.47
CA GLN A 98 -16.18 4.46 -13.76
C GLN A 98 -16.05 3.21 -14.66
N GLY A 99 -16.48 2.04 -14.18
CA GLY A 99 -16.34 0.77 -14.91
C GLY A 99 -14.90 0.40 -15.25
N GLN A 100 -13.93 0.81 -14.43
CA GLN A 100 -12.51 0.57 -14.69
C GLN A 100 -12.13 -0.91 -14.40
N PRO A 101 -11.20 -1.48 -15.17
CA PRO A 101 -10.72 -2.84 -14.92
C PRO A 101 -9.83 -2.90 -13.66
N CYS A 102 -9.65 -4.08 -13.11
CA CYS A 102 -8.81 -4.30 -11.93
C CYS A 102 -7.37 -3.79 -12.14
N TYR A 103 -6.81 -2.99 -11.23
CA TYR A 103 -5.44 -2.45 -11.36
C TYR A 103 -4.33 -3.51 -11.32
N VAL A 104 -4.61 -4.70 -10.80
CA VAL A 104 -3.61 -5.78 -10.68
C VAL A 104 -3.60 -6.66 -11.93
N CYS A 105 -4.76 -7.19 -12.32
CA CYS A 105 -4.86 -8.18 -13.39
C CYS A 105 -5.61 -7.70 -14.64
N ARG A 106 -6.14 -6.47 -14.63
CA ARG A 106 -6.92 -5.86 -15.71
C ARG A 106 -8.21 -6.61 -16.10
N ALA A 107 -8.64 -7.59 -15.29
CA ALA A 107 -9.95 -8.22 -15.46
C ALA A 107 -11.07 -7.18 -15.35
N ARG A 108 -12.13 -7.39 -16.14
CA ARG A 108 -13.37 -6.60 -16.02
C ARG A 108 -13.92 -6.79 -14.61
N VAL A 109 -14.14 -5.69 -13.90
CA VAL A 109 -14.73 -5.71 -12.57
C VAL A 109 -16.23 -5.59 -12.70
N GLU A 110 -16.94 -6.52 -12.08
CA GLU A 110 -18.40 -6.50 -12.00
C GLU A 110 -18.79 -5.74 -10.72
N GLY A 111 -19.58 -4.68 -10.92
CA GLY A 111 -19.80 -3.60 -9.96
C GLY A 111 -21.23 -3.50 -9.50
#